data_AF-A0A016VY15-F1
#
_entry.id   AF-A0A016VY15-F1
#
_cell.length_a   1.000
_cell.length_b   1.000
_cell.length_c   1.000
_cell.angle_alpha   90.00
_cell.angle_beta   90.00
_cell.angle_gamma   90.00
#
_symmetry.space_group_name_H-M   'P 1'
#
loop_
_entity.id
_entity.type
_entity.pdbx_description
1 polymer ?
#
loop_
_entity_poly.entity_id
_entity_poly.type
_entity_poly.pdbx_seq_one_letter_code
_entity_poly.pdbx_strand_id
1 'polypeptide(L)'
;MKSVLFLRLEENGVGGVPLALQPLLRKTCEVEMAFLEKQKQECVKEMRDAIELVDRLQKKQSSVISSLKLATGASSSSDQVDSKIFALKSRMDKIQVLTRETQERWLQIESLCGFPVFYINETIPIMHPSASSAHFYTANSGMSDSSDNESSSSGSFL
;
A
#
# COMPACT_ATOMS: atom_id res chain seq x y z
N MET A 1 -13.48 4.63 51.60
CA MET A 1 -13.81 4.64 50.15
C MET A 1 -13.16 5.78 49.36
N LYS A 2 -12.90 6.96 49.94
CA LYS A 2 -12.15 8.05 49.27
C LYS A 2 -10.65 7.75 49.03
N SER A 3 -10.09 6.79 49.77
CA SER A 3 -8.65 6.49 49.76
C SER A 3 -8.18 5.61 48.59
N VAL A 4 -9.06 4.77 48.04
CA VAL A 4 -8.70 3.88 46.91
C VAL A 4 -8.78 4.61 45.57
N LEU A 5 -9.67 5.61 45.47
CA LEU A 5 -9.70 6.50 44.31
C LEU A 5 -8.51 7.47 44.30
N PHE A 6 -8.03 7.90 45.48
CA PHE A 6 -6.88 8.79 45.58
C PHE A 6 -5.55 8.08 45.24
N LEU A 7 -5.35 6.83 45.68
CA LEU A 7 -4.17 6.04 45.30
C LEU A 7 -4.11 5.70 43.81
N ARG A 8 -5.26 5.63 43.12
CA ARG A 8 -5.30 5.41 41.67
C ARG A 8 -5.01 6.68 40.86
N LEU A 9 -4.95 7.84 41.52
CA LEU A 9 -4.48 9.10 40.91
C LEU A 9 -2.97 9.30 41.05
N GLU A 10 -2.30 8.73 42.05
CA GLU A 10 -0.84 8.90 42.24
C GLU A 10 0.02 7.91 41.43
N GLU A 11 -0.56 6.81 40.93
CA GLU A 11 0.08 5.98 39.88
C GLU A 11 -0.20 6.54 38.46
N ASN A 12 -0.78 7.73 38.35
CA ASN A 12 -0.73 8.52 37.13
C ASN A 12 0.41 9.51 37.28
N GLY A 13 1.52 9.24 36.59
CA GLY A 13 2.39 10.31 36.14
C GLY A 13 1.53 11.44 35.55
N VAL A 14 1.88 12.66 35.90
CA VAL A 14 1.36 13.91 35.35
C VAL A 14 0.98 13.73 33.85
N GLY A 15 -0.32 13.61 33.53
CA GLY A 15 -0.82 13.66 32.13
C GLY A 15 -1.47 12.41 31.52
N GLY A 16 -2.33 11.65 32.24
CA GLY A 16 -3.07 10.52 31.65
C GLY A 16 -4.29 10.92 30.80
N VAL A 17 -4.50 10.25 29.66
CA VAL A 17 -5.65 10.45 28.76
C VAL A 17 -6.96 9.96 29.43
N PRO A 18 -8.05 10.75 29.47
CA PRO A 18 -9.30 10.35 30.13
C PRO A 18 -9.96 9.11 29.51
N LEU A 19 -10.28 8.10 30.32
CA LEU A 19 -10.96 6.86 29.87
C LEU A 19 -12.31 7.12 29.18
N ALA A 20 -12.99 8.22 29.50
CA ALA A 20 -14.23 8.62 28.85
C ALA A 20 -14.06 8.89 27.33
N LEU A 21 -12.83 9.13 26.86
CA LEU A 21 -12.53 9.28 25.43
C LEU A 21 -12.56 7.95 24.68
N GLN A 22 -12.36 6.81 25.34
CA GLN A 22 -12.31 5.51 24.69
C GLN A 22 -13.54 5.20 23.81
N PRO A 23 -14.80 5.30 24.30
CA PRO A 23 -15.97 5.03 23.47
C PRO A 23 -16.13 6.04 22.31
N LEU A 24 -15.71 7.29 22.50
CA LEU A 24 -15.76 8.31 21.44
C LEU A 24 -14.77 7.99 20.33
N LEU A 25 -13.52 7.71 20.69
CA LEU A 25 -12.47 7.35 19.75
C LEU A 25 -12.80 6.05 19.01
N ARG A 26 -13.35 5.05 19.71
CA ARG A 26 -13.81 3.81 19.06
C ARG A 26 -14.88 4.12 18.02
N LYS A 27 -15.87 4.95 18.36
CA LYS A 27 -16.92 5.30 17.41
C LYS A 27 -16.38 6.05 16.18
N THR A 28 -15.46 6.98 16.40
CA THR A 28 -14.78 7.71 15.32
C THR A 28 -14.00 6.76 14.42
N CYS A 29 -13.23 5.83 15.00
CA CYS A 29 -12.48 4.81 14.29
C CYS A 29 -13.39 3.90 13.46
N GLU A 30 -14.50 3.41 14.04
CA GLU A 30 -15.47 2.59 13.33
C GLU A 30 -16.06 3.30 12.11
N VAL A 31 -16.44 4.57 12.26
CA VAL A 31 -17.01 5.38 11.17
C VAL A 31 -15.98 5.60 10.06
N GLU A 32 -14.74 5.92 10.44
CA GLU A 32 -13.67 6.16 9.48
C GLU A 32 -13.31 4.88 8.69
N MET A 33 -13.18 3.74 9.37
CA MET A 33 -12.91 2.47 8.71
C MET A 33 -14.07 2.01 7.82
N ALA A 34 -15.32 2.22 8.24
CA ALA A 34 -16.50 1.93 7.42
C ALA A 34 -16.54 2.80 6.15
N PHE A 35 -16.12 4.06 6.25
CA PHE A 35 -16.03 4.96 5.09
C PHE A 35 -14.96 4.50 4.09
N LEU A 36 -13.77 4.10 4.57
CA LEU A 36 -12.71 3.55 3.71
C LEU A 36 -13.14 2.26 3.02
N GLU A 37 -13.79 1.35 3.75
CA GLU A 37 -14.30 0.09 3.17
C GLU A 37 -15.39 0.36 2.13
N LYS A 38 -16.28 1.32 2.37
CA LYS A 38 -17.28 1.74 1.37
C LYS A 38 -16.63 2.27 0.09
N GLN A 39 -15.62 3.15 0.20
CA GLN A 39 -14.90 3.66 -0.96
C GLN A 39 -14.21 2.54 -1.75
N LYS A 40 -13.61 1.57 -1.05
CA LYS A 40 -13.02 0.38 -1.66
C LYS A 40 -14.07 -0.43 -2.42
N GLN A 41 -15.21 -0.73 -1.80
CA GLN A 41 -16.30 -1.50 -2.43
C GLN A 41 -16.85 -0.82 -3.67
N GLU A 42 -17.05 0.49 -3.62
CA GLU A 42 -17.48 1.29 -4.77
C GLU A 42 -16.45 1.23 -5.90
N CYS A 43 -15.15 1.34 -5.56
CA CYS A 43 -14.09 1.24 -6.55
C CYS A 43 -14.00 -0.15 -7.19
N VAL A 44 -14.13 -1.23 -6.40
CA VAL A 44 -14.18 -2.61 -6.92
C VAL A 44 -15.40 -2.80 -7.83
N LYS A 45 -16.56 -2.25 -7.47
CA LYS A 45 -17.76 -2.31 -8.32
C LYS A 45 -17.51 -1.66 -9.66
N GLU A 46 -17.00 -0.42 -9.69
CA GLU A 46 -16.72 0.27 -10.94
C GLU A 46 -15.63 -0.43 -11.78
N MET A 47 -14.65 -1.07 -11.15
CA MET A 47 -13.67 -1.92 -11.85
C MET A 47 -14.34 -3.10 -12.54
N ARG A 48 -15.27 -3.80 -11.88
CA ARG A 48 -16.04 -4.88 -12.51
C ARG A 48 -16.84 -4.38 -13.70
N ASP A 49 -17.56 -3.28 -13.55
CA ASP A 49 -18.36 -2.69 -14.63
C ASP A 49 -17.47 -2.29 -15.83
N ALA A 50 -16.24 -1.82 -15.58
CA ALA A 50 -15.27 -1.50 -16.63
C ALA A 50 -14.78 -2.77 -17.36
N ILE A 51 -14.53 -3.86 -16.64
CA ILE A 51 -14.13 -5.16 -17.24
C ILE A 51 -15.25 -5.71 -18.12
N GLU A 52 -16.50 -5.70 -17.65
CA GLU A 52 -17.65 -6.14 -18.45
C GLU A 52 -17.83 -5.31 -19.74
N LEU A 53 -17.52 -4.01 -19.67
CA LEU A 53 -17.56 -3.14 -20.83
C LEU A 53 -16.48 -3.49 -21.85
N VAL A 54 -15.25 -3.80 -21.40
CA VAL A 54 -14.16 -4.29 -22.25
C VAL A 54 -14.58 -5.59 -22.95
N ASP A 55 -15.08 -6.57 -22.22
CA ASP A 55 -15.49 -7.86 -22.78
C ASP A 55 -16.58 -7.70 -23.85
N ARG A 56 -17.53 -6.78 -23.62
CA ARG A 56 -18.58 -6.47 -24.60
C ARG A 56 -18.01 -5.79 -25.84
N LEU A 57 -17.04 -4.89 -25.70
CA LEU A 57 -16.38 -4.25 -26.84
C LEU A 57 -15.57 -5.26 -27.64
N GLN A 58 -14.84 -6.17 -26.99
CA GLN A 58 -14.10 -7.24 -27.66
C GLN A 58 -15.03 -8.17 -28.45
N LYS A 59 -16.16 -8.59 -27.88
CA LYS A 59 -17.19 -9.40 -28.58
C LYS A 59 -17.78 -8.67 -29.79
N LYS A 60 -18.03 -7.36 -29.67
CA LYS A 60 -18.53 -6.56 -30.79
C LYS A 60 -17.47 -6.40 -31.87
N GLN A 61 -16.22 -6.13 -31.52
CA GLN A 61 -15.12 -6.04 -32.49
C GLN A 61 -14.91 -7.37 -33.21
N SER A 62 -14.92 -8.52 -32.51
CA SER A 62 -14.83 -9.84 -33.16
C SER A 62 -16.01 -10.13 -34.09
N SER A 63 -17.21 -9.63 -33.78
CA SER A 63 -18.39 -9.74 -34.65
C SER A 63 -18.39 -8.77 -35.84
N VAL A 64 -17.77 -7.58 -35.68
CA VAL A 64 -17.72 -6.48 -36.67
C VAL A 64 -16.54 -6.61 -37.63
N ILE A 65 -15.54 -7.47 -37.35
CA ILE A 65 -14.51 -7.84 -38.34
C ILE A 65 -15.12 -8.49 -39.60
N SER A 66 -16.39 -8.91 -39.58
CA SER A 66 -17.14 -9.29 -40.80
C SER A 66 -17.68 -8.12 -41.63
N SER A 67 -17.56 -6.85 -41.21
CA SER A 67 -18.14 -5.70 -41.93
C SER A 67 -17.39 -4.39 -41.64
N LEU A 68 -16.32 -4.16 -42.43
CA LEU A 68 -15.80 -2.87 -42.91
C LEU A 68 -15.39 -1.78 -41.89
N LYS A 69 -14.09 -1.42 -41.99
CA LYS A 69 -13.45 -0.25 -41.39
C LYS A 69 -14.07 1.06 -41.86
N LEU A 70 -14.21 2.06 -40.97
CA LEU A 70 -13.92 3.49 -41.13
C LEU A 70 -14.74 4.33 -40.13
N ALA A 71 -14.07 5.18 -39.32
CA ALA A 71 -14.47 6.54 -38.92
C ALA A 71 -13.71 7.00 -37.66
N THR A 72 -12.78 7.96 -37.80
CA THR A 72 -12.83 9.35 -37.28
C THR A 72 -12.17 9.56 -35.91
N GLY A 73 -11.26 10.55 -35.85
CA GLY A 73 -10.39 10.89 -34.71
C GLY A 73 -11.06 11.54 -33.50
N ALA A 74 -12.21 11.01 -33.06
CA ALA A 74 -12.66 11.14 -31.68
C ALA A 74 -12.14 9.91 -30.92
N SER A 75 -11.66 10.06 -29.68
CA SER A 75 -11.16 8.94 -28.87
C SER A 75 -12.14 7.78 -28.95
N SER A 76 -11.66 6.66 -29.48
CA SER A 76 -12.50 5.50 -29.75
C SER A 76 -13.17 5.05 -28.45
N SER A 77 -14.30 4.36 -28.54
CA SER A 77 -14.94 3.78 -27.36
C SER A 77 -13.98 2.86 -26.56
N SER A 78 -12.91 2.36 -27.19
CA SER A 78 -11.81 1.66 -26.52
C SER A 78 -10.97 2.60 -25.67
N ASP A 79 -10.46 3.70 -26.22
CA ASP A 79 -9.56 4.64 -25.53
C ASP A 79 -10.18 5.25 -24.27
N GLN A 80 -11.51 5.49 -24.30
CA GLN A 80 -12.27 5.98 -23.15
C GLN A 80 -12.34 4.92 -22.03
N VAL A 81 -12.48 3.65 -22.39
CA VAL A 81 -12.53 2.54 -21.44
C VAL A 81 -11.14 2.31 -20.82
N ASP A 82 -10.08 2.37 -21.62
CA ASP A 82 -8.71 2.23 -21.13
C ASP A 82 -8.34 3.35 -20.15
N SER A 83 -8.70 4.59 -20.49
CA SER A 83 -8.53 5.75 -19.60
C SER A 83 -9.29 5.57 -18.28
N LYS A 84 -10.52 5.05 -18.34
CA LYS A 84 -11.33 4.74 -17.14
C LYS A 84 -10.68 3.66 -16.29
N ILE A 85 -10.15 2.60 -16.89
CA ILE A 85 -9.46 1.51 -16.17
C ILE A 85 -8.23 2.05 -15.45
N PHE A 86 -7.42 2.87 -16.12
CA PHE A 86 -6.24 3.47 -15.50
C PHE A 86 -6.62 4.36 -14.30
N ALA A 87 -7.65 5.21 -14.46
CA ALA A 87 -8.15 6.05 -13.38
C ALA A 87 -8.66 5.23 -12.17
N LEU A 88 -9.37 4.12 -12.43
CA LEU A 88 -9.85 3.22 -11.39
C LEU A 88 -8.70 2.54 -10.64
N LYS A 89 -7.69 2.05 -11.34
CA LYS A 89 -6.48 1.46 -10.73
C LYS A 89 -5.78 2.47 -9.83
N SER A 90 -5.52 3.67 -10.33
CA SER A 90 -4.92 4.74 -9.53
C SER A 90 -5.76 5.11 -8.30
N ARG A 91 -7.09 5.13 -8.43
CA ARG A 91 -7.99 5.37 -7.29
C ARG A 91 -7.91 4.26 -6.25
N MET A 92 -7.86 2.99 -6.66
CA MET A 92 -7.72 1.86 -5.75
C MET A 92 -6.39 1.92 -4.99
N ASP A 93 -5.28 2.22 -5.66
CA ASP A 93 -3.97 2.36 -5.02
C ASP A 93 -4.01 3.46 -3.93
N LYS A 94 -4.65 4.59 -4.23
CA LYS A 94 -4.87 5.66 -3.24
C LYS A 94 -5.70 5.20 -2.05
N ILE A 95 -6.78 4.45 -2.29
CA ILE A 95 -7.62 3.89 -1.21
C ILE A 95 -6.79 2.94 -0.33
N GLN A 96 -5.94 2.10 -0.92
CA GLN A 96 -5.09 1.18 -0.17
C GLN A 96 -4.04 1.90 0.67
N VAL A 97 -3.37 2.91 0.11
CA VAL A 97 -2.40 3.75 0.84
C VAL A 97 -3.11 4.45 2.01
N LEU A 98 -4.21 5.14 1.74
CA LEU A 98 -4.98 5.86 2.75
C LEU A 98 -5.49 4.92 3.86
N THR A 99 -5.89 3.70 3.51
CA THR A 99 -6.31 2.70 4.48
C THR A 99 -5.15 2.33 5.40
N ARG A 100 -3.98 1.99 4.86
CA ARG A 100 -2.79 1.65 5.68
C ARG A 100 -2.37 2.80 6.59
N GLU A 101 -2.28 4.01 6.06
CA GLU A 101 -1.92 5.21 6.84
C GLU A 101 -2.93 5.47 7.97
N THR A 102 -4.23 5.24 7.71
CA THR A 102 -5.28 5.37 8.71
C THR A 102 -5.16 4.32 9.80
N GLN A 103 -4.89 3.06 9.45
CA GLN A 103 -4.66 1.99 10.43
C GLN A 103 -3.45 2.28 11.31
N GLU A 104 -2.33 2.71 10.70
CA GLU A 104 -1.12 3.09 11.44
C GLU A 104 -1.38 4.25 12.40
N ARG A 105 -2.11 5.28 11.95
CA ARG A 105 -2.52 6.39 12.82
C ARG A 105 -3.37 5.91 13.99
N TRP A 106 -4.31 5.00 13.79
CA TRP A 106 -5.11 4.46 14.89
C TRP A 106 -4.31 3.63 15.88
N LEU A 107 -3.32 2.86 15.42
CA LEU A 107 -2.38 2.17 16.30
C LEU A 107 -1.54 3.14 17.14
N GLN A 108 -1.08 4.25 16.54
CA GLN A 108 -0.38 5.31 17.28
C GLN A 108 -1.29 5.98 18.32
N ILE A 109 -2.54 6.28 17.97
CA ILE A 109 -3.53 6.84 18.92
C ILE A 109 -3.75 5.88 20.09
N GLU A 110 -3.92 4.59 19.82
CA GLU A 110 -4.10 3.56 20.86
C GLU A 110 -2.90 3.49 21.80
N SER A 111 -1.67 3.51 21.26
CA SER A 111 -0.44 3.54 22.04
C SER A 111 -0.34 4.78 22.94
N LEU A 112 -0.77 5.96 22.47
CA LEU A 112 -0.77 7.20 23.25
C LEU A 112 -1.86 7.23 24.32
N CYS A 113 -3.01 6.63 24.04
CA CYS A 113 -4.15 6.62 24.94
C CYS A 113 -4.04 5.55 26.05
N GLY A 114 -3.30 4.46 25.81
CA GLY A 114 -3.14 3.37 26.77
C GLY A 114 -4.41 2.51 26.94
N PHE A 115 -5.34 2.58 26.00
CA PHE A 115 -6.56 1.77 25.98
C PHE A 115 -6.93 1.37 24.54
N PRO A 116 -7.56 0.20 24.32
CA PRO A 116 -7.86 -0.28 22.99
C PRO A 116 -8.97 0.52 22.31
N VAL A 117 -8.72 0.92 21.07
CA VAL A 117 -9.61 1.70 20.20
C VAL A 117 -9.83 0.99 18.87
N PHE A 118 -8.78 0.38 18.31
CA PHE A 118 -8.77 -0.14 16.95
C PHE A 118 -9.04 -1.64 16.93
N TYR A 119 -10.17 -2.05 16.32
CA TYR A 119 -10.47 -3.45 16.05
C TYR A 119 -10.23 -3.75 14.57
N ILE A 120 -9.20 -4.54 14.29
CA ILE A 120 -8.96 -5.05 12.94
C ILE A 120 -9.90 -6.24 12.74
N ASN A 121 -10.96 -6.06 11.96
CA ASN A 121 -11.65 -7.23 11.42
C ASN A 121 -10.70 -7.93 10.44
N GLU A 122 -10.40 -9.21 10.67
CA GLU A 122 -9.31 -10.04 10.09
C GLU A 122 -9.28 -10.20 8.55
N THR A 123 -10.02 -9.40 7.77
CA THR A 123 -10.16 -9.63 6.33
C THR A 123 -9.13 -8.94 5.44
N ILE A 124 -8.07 -8.33 6.01
CA ILE A 124 -6.99 -7.74 5.22
C ILE A 124 -5.67 -8.46 5.54
N PRO A 125 -5.13 -9.26 4.60
CA PRO A 125 -3.78 -9.78 4.73
C PRO A 125 -2.82 -8.60 4.77
N ILE A 126 -2.23 -8.35 5.93
CA ILE A 126 -1.11 -7.41 6.08
C ILE A 126 0.07 -8.06 5.36
N MET A 127 0.26 -7.71 4.09
CA MET A 127 1.45 -8.14 3.37
C MET A 127 2.62 -7.32 3.90
N HIS A 128 3.30 -7.87 4.91
CA HIS A 128 4.52 -7.32 5.46
C HIS A 128 5.57 -7.23 4.35
N PRO A 129 6.32 -6.13 4.18
CA PRO A 129 7.46 -6.11 3.28
C PRO A 129 8.45 -7.17 3.79
N SER A 130 8.69 -8.20 2.98
CA SER A 130 9.77 -9.15 3.25
C SER A 130 11.10 -8.42 3.08
N ALA A 131 11.87 -8.31 4.16
CA ALA A 131 13.23 -7.76 4.16
C ALA A 131 14.23 -8.75 3.54
N SER A 132 13.96 -9.22 2.31
CA SER A 132 14.81 -10.15 1.58
C SER A 132 14.95 -9.72 0.12
N SER A 133 15.59 -8.58 -0.11
CA SER A 133 16.16 -8.23 -1.42
C SER A 133 17.34 -7.27 -1.28
N ALA A 134 18.26 -7.59 -0.37
CA ALA A 134 19.53 -6.88 -0.24
C ALA A 134 20.73 -7.77 -0.60
N HIS A 135 20.64 -8.61 -1.63
CA HIS A 135 21.82 -9.29 -2.18
C HIS A 135 21.60 -9.66 -3.65
N PHE A 136 21.86 -8.70 -4.54
CA PHE A 136 22.59 -8.90 -5.79
C PHE A 136 22.78 -7.50 -6.40
N TYR A 137 23.85 -7.28 -7.17
CA TYR A 137 24.33 -5.98 -7.66
C TYR A 137 25.22 -5.17 -6.70
N THR A 138 26.37 -5.73 -6.35
CA THR A 138 27.62 -4.93 -6.24
C THR A 138 28.79 -5.84 -6.56
N ALA A 139 29.27 -5.76 -7.80
CA ALA A 139 30.61 -6.17 -8.21
C ALA A 139 30.83 -5.68 -9.65
N ASN A 140 31.09 -4.39 -9.84
CA ASN A 140 31.87 -3.94 -11.00
C ASN A 140 32.49 -2.56 -10.75
N SER A 141 33.67 -2.56 -10.14
CA SER A 141 34.60 -1.43 -10.22
C SER A 141 35.97 -1.90 -9.75
N GLY A 142 36.88 -2.10 -10.70
CA GLY A 142 38.25 -2.52 -10.42
C GLY A 142 39.09 -2.69 -11.68
N MET A 143 38.98 -1.78 -12.65
CA MET A 143 39.98 -1.62 -13.70
C MET A 143 40.81 -0.39 -13.33
N SER A 144 42.04 -0.62 -12.87
CA SER A 144 43.12 0.38 -12.92
C SER A 144 44.45 -0.37 -12.92
N ASP A 145 45.11 -0.18 -14.06
CA ASP A 145 46.46 -0.53 -14.47
C ASP A 145 47.53 -0.10 -13.44
N SER A 146 48.60 -0.89 -13.31
CA SER A 146 49.99 -0.41 -13.22
C SER A 146 50.93 -1.61 -13.26
N SER A 147 51.70 -1.65 -14.35
CA SER A 147 52.86 -2.52 -14.55
C SER A 147 54.00 -2.09 -13.63
N ASP A 148 54.65 -3.03 -12.94
CA ASP A 148 56.05 -2.87 -12.56
C ASP A 148 56.78 -4.20 -12.68
N ASN A 149 57.87 -4.11 -13.42
CA ASN A 149 58.74 -5.17 -13.88
C ASN A 149 60.00 -5.06 -13.02
N GLU A 150 60.28 -6.03 -12.15
CA GLU A 150 61.59 -6.10 -11.49
C GLU A 150 62.14 -7.52 -11.51
N SER A 151 63.31 -7.61 -12.10
CA SER A 151 64.10 -8.81 -12.34
C SER A 151 64.86 -9.17 -11.08
N SER A 152 64.97 -10.46 -10.75
CA SER A 152 66.12 -10.95 -9.98
C SER A 152 66.41 -12.41 -10.29
N SER A 153 67.56 -12.56 -10.94
CA SER A 153 68.33 -13.76 -11.19
C SER A 153 68.82 -14.40 -9.88
N SER A 154 68.85 -15.74 -9.85
CA SER A 154 69.84 -16.64 -9.20
C SER A 154 69.15 -18.01 -9.09
N GLY A 155 69.50 -19.08 -9.80
CA GLY A 155 70.83 -19.60 -10.10
C GLY A 155 71.04 -20.84 -9.23
N SER A 156 71.16 -22.03 -9.83
CA SER A 156 71.99 -23.16 -9.36
C SER A 156 71.92 -24.34 -10.35
N PHE A 157 73.06 -24.56 -11.00
CA PHE A 157 73.54 -25.83 -11.56
C PHE A 157 73.59 -26.89 -10.44
N LEU A 158 73.48 -28.21 -10.68
CA LEU A 158 74.20 -29.11 -11.59
C LEU A 158 73.32 -30.29 -11.99
#